data_AF-A0A093KNB6-F1
#
_entry.id   AF-A0A093KNB6-F1
#
_cell.length_a   1.000
_cell.length_b   1.000
_cell.length_c   1.000
_cell.angle_alpha   90.00
_cell.angle_beta   90.00
_cell.angle_gamma   90.00
#
_symmetry.space_group_name_H-M   'P 1'
#
loop_
_entity.id
_entity.type
_entity.pdbx_description
1 polymer ?
#
loop_
_entity_poly.entity_id
_entity_poly.type
_entity_poly.pdbx_seq_one_letter_code
_entity_poly.pdbx_strand_id
1 'polypeptide(L)'
;LAPSELQKDEAEDTPSEQGETYIPPLLEDPELNINHPYYDVARHGIIQLAGDDNSGRKVITFSCCRMPPSHQLNHTRLLEYLKYTLDQYVENDYTVVYFHYGLKSLNKPSLKWLQTAYKEFDRKYKKNLKALYVVHPTNFIKILWNIFKPLISHKFGKKVTYLNYLSDLREHLKYDQLNIPQEVIRHDENLRGKQKGKLPPVVKVPPPRPPLPTQQFGVSLQ
;
A
#
# COMPACT_ATOMS: atom_id res chain seq x y z
N LEU A 1 -9.46 28.92 -43.38
CA LEU A 1 -9.92 27.60 -43.85
C LEU A 1 -8.68 26.76 -44.14
N ALA A 2 -8.55 25.60 -43.49
CA ALA A 2 -7.72 24.50 -44.00
C ALA A 2 -8.38 23.94 -45.29
N PRO A 3 -7.72 23.15 -46.17
CA PRO A 3 -7.05 21.90 -45.77
C PRO A 3 -5.74 21.58 -46.57
N SER A 4 -4.73 20.98 -45.93
CA SER A 4 -4.30 19.56 -45.98
C SER A 4 -3.62 19.12 -47.27
N GLU A 5 -2.39 18.60 -47.15
CA GLU A 5 -1.86 17.36 -47.77
C GLU A 5 -0.35 17.31 -47.44
N LEU A 6 0.04 16.44 -46.50
CA LEU A 6 1.45 16.06 -46.35
C LEU A 6 1.53 14.56 -46.07
N GLN A 7 2.11 13.91 -47.06
CA GLN A 7 2.43 12.49 -47.17
C GLN A 7 3.47 12.07 -46.12
N LYS A 8 3.29 10.88 -45.52
CA LYS A 8 4.31 10.22 -44.70
C LYS A 8 4.22 8.71 -44.86
N ASP A 9 5.23 8.21 -45.56
CA ASP A 9 5.94 6.92 -45.49
C ASP A 9 5.27 5.76 -44.74
N GLU A 10 4.93 4.74 -45.52
CA GLU A 10 4.64 3.38 -45.07
C GLU A 10 5.95 2.66 -44.72
N ALA A 11 6.05 2.15 -43.49
CA ALA A 11 7.02 1.15 -43.10
C ALA A 11 6.28 0.00 -42.38
N GLU A 12 6.58 -1.21 -42.80
CA GLU A 12 6.02 -2.49 -42.37
C GLU A 12 6.05 -2.67 -40.84
N ASP A 13 4.94 -3.10 -40.25
CA ASP A 13 4.92 -3.70 -38.91
C ASP A 13 4.17 -5.03 -38.97
N THR A 14 4.91 -6.11 -38.70
CA THR A 14 4.47 -7.50 -38.71
C THR A 14 3.91 -7.83 -37.31
N PRO A 15 2.83 -8.63 -37.16
CA PRO A 15 2.06 -8.66 -35.93
C PRO A 15 2.83 -9.34 -34.80
N SER A 16 3.13 -8.58 -33.74
CA SER A 16 3.63 -9.14 -32.48
C SER A 16 2.51 -9.86 -31.73
N GLU A 17 2.73 -11.14 -31.48
CA GLU A 17 1.83 -12.08 -30.85
C GLU A 17 1.33 -11.62 -29.47
N GLN A 18 0.08 -11.97 -29.20
CA GLN A 18 -0.66 -11.66 -27.99
C GLN A 18 0.06 -12.23 -26.76
N GLY A 19 0.66 -11.35 -25.96
CA GLY A 19 1.07 -11.67 -24.61
C GLY A 19 -0.17 -11.94 -23.76
N GLU A 20 -0.47 -13.22 -23.55
CA GLU A 20 -1.46 -13.66 -22.58
C GLU A 20 -1.23 -12.93 -21.25
N THR A 21 -2.26 -12.22 -20.80
CA THR A 21 -2.24 -11.58 -19.49
C THR A 21 -2.23 -12.68 -18.46
N TYR A 22 -1.05 -13.01 -17.93
CA TYR A 22 -0.88 -14.02 -16.89
C TYR A 22 -1.64 -13.57 -15.65
N ILE A 23 -2.88 -14.06 -15.50
CA ILE A 23 -3.66 -13.93 -14.27
C ILE A 23 -3.06 -14.97 -13.32
N PRO A 24 -2.33 -14.58 -12.26
CA PRO A 24 -1.83 -15.55 -11.30
C PRO A 24 -3.02 -16.31 -10.69
N PRO A 25 -2.84 -17.59 -10.33
CA PRO A 25 -3.90 -18.37 -9.71
C PRO A 25 -4.43 -17.62 -8.49
N LEU A 26 -5.74 -17.38 -8.48
CA LEU A 26 -6.46 -16.82 -7.34
C LEU A 26 -6.14 -17.74 -6.16
N LEU A 27 -5.50 -17.22 -5.11
CA LEU A 27 -5.31 -17.98 -3.88
C LEU A 27 -6.70 -18.26 -3.33
N GLU A 28 -7.23 -19.45 -3.63
CA GLU A 28 -8.49 -19.93 -3.12
C GLU A 28 -8.35 -19.99 -1.60
N ASP A 29 -9.10 -19.13 -0.92
CA ASP A 29 -9.36 -19.30 0.50
C ASP A 29 -10.15 -20.61 0.64
N PRO A 30 -9.59 -21.67 1.27
CA PRO A 30 -10.21 -22.99 1.29
C PRO A 30 -11.59 -23.03 1.98
N GLU A 31 -12.02 -21.93 2.60
CA GLU A 31 -13.32 -21.80 3.26
C GLU A 31 -14.35 -20.94 2.49
N LEU A 32 -14.00 -20.35 1.33
CA LEU A 32 -14.93 -19.49 0.59
C LEU A 32 -16.00 -20.30 -0.15
N ASN A 33 -17.13 -20.49 0.52
CA ASN A 33 -18.33 -21.09 -0.06
C ASN A 33 -18.87 -20.21 -1.21
N ILE A 34 -19.15 -20.81 -2.38
CA ILE A 34 -19.76 -20.13 -3.53
C ILE A 34 -21.11 -19.48 -3.21
N ASN A 35 -21.81 -19.97 -2.19
CA ASN A 35 -23.07 -19.42 -1.70
C ASN A 35 -22.90 -18.24 -0.75
N HIS A 36 -21.66 -17.78 -0.51
CA HIS A 36 -21.41 -16.63 0.35
C HIS A 36 -22.13 -15.39 -0.21
N PRO A 37 -22.90 -14.63 0.60
CA PRO A 37 -23.72 -13.53 0.11
C PRO A 37 -22.94 -12.43 -0.58
N TYR A 38 -21.62 -12.35 -0.33
CA TYR A 38 -20.67 -11.42 -0.95
C TYR A 38 -19.57 -12.13 -1.76
N TYR A 39 -19.83 -13.32 -2.30
CA TYR A 39 -18.83 -14.11 -3.05
C TYR A 39 -18.12 -13.30 -4.15
N ASP A 40 -18.85 -12.43 -4.83
CA ASP A 40 -18.35 -11.53 -5.89
C ASP A 40 -17.18 -10.66 -5.45
N VAL A 41 -17.18 -10.21 -4.19
CA VAL A 41 -16.10 -9.42 -3.58
C VAL A 41 -15.12 -10.30 -2.82
N ALA A 42 -15.62 -11.27 -2.06
CA ALA A 42 -14.85 -12.10 -1.14
C ALA A 42 -13.80 -12.95 -1.87
N ARG A 43 -14.14 -13.48 -3.06
CA ARG A 43 -13.22 -14.28 -3.90
C ARG A 43 -11.91 -13.56 -4.24
N HIS A 44 -11.89 -12.23 -4.22
CA HIS A 44 -10.68 -11.47 -4.49
C HIS A 44 -9.68 -11.48 -3.34
N GLY A 45 -10.08 -11.90 -2.12
CA GLY A 45 -9.18 -11.91 -0.96
C GLY A 45 -8.70 -10.51 -0.55
N ILE A 46 -9.55 -9.48 -0.80
CA ILE A 46 -9.27 -8.08 -0.46
C ILE A 46 -9.17 -7.91 1.06
N ILE A 47 -10.02 -8.62 1.81
CA ILE A 47 -10.08 -8.59 3.27
C ILE A 47 -9.81 -10.00 3.78
N GLN A 48 -8.86 -10.16 4.69
CA GLN A 48 -8.51 -11.46 5.26
C GLN A 48 -8.17 -11.34 6.74
N LEU A 49 -8.52 -12.37 7.52
CA LEU A 49 -8.04 -12.51 8.89
C LEU A 49 -6.59 -13.02 8.85
N ALA A 50 -5.69 -12.29 9.51
CA ALA A 50 -4.26 -12.52 9.47
C ALA A 50 -3.69 -12.96 10.83
N GLY A 51 -4.53 -13.64 11.63
CA GLY A 51 -4.17 -14.14 12.96
C GLY A 51 -4.34 -13.10 14.07
N ASP A 52 -3.43 -13.15 15.04
CA ASP A 52 -3.47 -12.36 16.27
C ASP A 52 -2.19 -11.54 16.46
N ASP A 53 -2.32 -10.33 17.02
CA ASP A 53 -1.18 -9.49 17.33
C ASP A 53 -0.45 -9.91 18.62
N ASN A 54 0.58 -9.14 18.99
CA ASN A 54 1.37 -9.41 20.20
C ASN A 54 0.54 -9.36 21.50
N SER A 55 -0.63 -8.73 21.47
CA SER A 55 -1.57 -8.65 22.59
C SER A 55 -2.74 -9.64 22.48
N GLY A 56 -2.72 -10.55 21.50
CA GLY A 56 -3.79 -11.52 21.27
C GLY A 56 -5.04 -10.94 20.60
N ARG A 57 -4.94 -9.75 20.00
CA ARG A 57 -6.06 -9.11 19.30
C ARG A 57 -6.09 -9.55 17.85
N LYS A 58 -7.29 -9.78 17.30
CA LYS A 58 -7.46 -10.20 15.91
C LYS A 58 -6.90 -9.13 14.95
N VAL A 59 -6.11 -9.58 13.98
CA VAL A 59 -5.51 -8.75 12.94
C VAL A 59 -6.26 -8.96 11.64
N ILE A 60 -6.82 -7.88 11.10
CA ILE A 60 -7.55 -7.90 9.84
C ILE A 60 -6.72 -7.17 8.79
N THR A 61 -6.47 -7.82 7.67
CA THR A 61 -5.68 -7.26 6.57
C THR A 61 -6.58 -6.78 5.45
N PHE A 62 -6.23 -5.64 4.86
CA PHE A 62 -6.84 -5.10 3.66
C PHE A 62 -5.76 -4.94 2.58
N SER A 63 -5.92 -5.63 1.46
CA SER A 63 -4.91 -5.74 0.41
C SER A 63 -5.35 -5.05 -0.87
N CYS A 64 -4.85 -3.84 -1.13
CA CYS A 64 -5.21 -3.07 -2.33
C CYS A 64 -4.74 -3.72 -3.65
N CYS A 65 -3.64 -4.48 -3.61
CA CYS A 65 -3.13 -5.22 -4.77
C CYS A 65 -4.11 -6.24 -5.32
N ARG A 66 -5.06 -6.69 -4.50
CA ARG A 66 -6.10 -7.64 -4.90
C ARG A 66 -7.42 -6.99 -5.33
N MET A 67 -7.51 -5.65 -5.29
CA MET A 67 -8.72 -4.97 -5.76
C MET A 67 -8.76 -4.93 -7.28
N PRO A 68 -9.81 -5.48 -7.92
CA PRO A 68 -9.99 -5.35 -9.35
C PRO A 68 -10.27 -3.90 -9.74
N PRO A 69 -10.22 -3.57 -11.04
CA PRO A 69 -10.57 -2.25 -11.53
C PRO A 69 -11.95 -1.78 -11.05
N SER A 70 -12.13 -0.48 -10.78
CA SER A 70 -13.36 0.09 -10.22
C SER A 70 -14.62 -0.18 -11.04
N HIS A 71 -14.49 -0.44 -12.35
CA HIS A 71 -15.65 -0.79 -13.20
C HIS A 71 -16.13 -2.23 -12.98
N GLN A 72 -15.28 -3.12 -12.43
CA GLN A 72 -15.60 -4.51 -12.13
C GLN A 72 -15.94 -4.71 -10.65
N LEU A 73 -15.60 -3.74 -9.80
CA LEU A 73 -15.84 -3.80 -8.36
C LEU A 73 -17.00 -2.90 -7.95
N ASN A 74 -18.11 -3.51 -7.52
CA ASN A 74 -19.19 -2.74 -6.91
C ASN A 74 -18.73 -2.21 -5.54
N HIS A 75 -18.42 -0.91 -5.48
CA HIS A 75 -17.96 -0.24 -4.27
C HIS A 75 -18.99 -0.26 -3.12
N THR A 76 -20.29 -0.34 -3.41
CA THR A 76 -21.33 -0.51 -2.38
C THR A 76 -21.23 -1.90 -1.76
N ARG A 77 -21.17 -2.96 -2.59
CA ARG A 77 -21.01 -4.33 -2.10
C ARG A 77 -19.69 -4.55 -1.38
N LEU A 78 -18.61 -3.88 -1.81
CA LEU A 78 -17.34 -3.87 -1.09
C LEU A 78 -17.51 -3.31 0.32
N LEU A 79 -18.24 -2.21 0.48
CA LEU A 79 -18.48 -1.60 1.79
C LEU A 79 -19.33 -2.50 2.68
N GLU A 80 -20.38 -3.11 2.11
CA GLU A 80 -21.21 -4.08 2.82
C GLU A 80 -20.41 -5.30 3.26
N TYR A 81 -19.57 -5.86 2.39
CA TYR A 81 -18.69 -6.98 2.72
C TYR A 81 -17.66 -6.60 3.80
N LEU A 82 -17.12 -5.38 3.75
CA LEU A 82 -16.23 -4.86 4.79
C LEU A 82 -16.96 -4.75 6.14
N LYS A 83 -18.21 -4.28 6.16
CA LYS A 83 -19.04 -4.28 7.37
C LYS A 83 -19.30 -5.70 7.86
N TYR A 84 -19.78 -6.59 6.99
CA TYR A 84 -20.06 -8.00 7.31
C TYR A 84 -18.86 -8.70 7.96
N THR A 85 -17.67 -8.48 7.41
CA THR A 85 -16.43 -9.10 7.93
C THR A 85 -16.02 -8.48 9.25
N LEU A 86 -16.02 -7.14 9.35
CA LEU A 86 -15.63 -6.45 10.57
C LEU A 86 -16.62 -6.71 11.72
N ASP A 87 -17.92 -6.87 11.43
CA ASP A 87 -18.97 -7.12 12.42
C ASP A 87 -18.70 -8.36 13.27
N GLN A 88 -17.98 -9.36 12.75
CA GLN A 88 -17.59 -10.56 13.49
C GLN A 88 -16.53 -10.29 14.58
N TYR A 89 -15.79 -9.19 14.49
CA TYR A 89 -14.62 -8.93 15.33
C TYR A 89 -14.71 -7.62 16.12
N VAL A 90 -15.53 -6.67 15.67
CA VAL A 90 -15.57 -5.30 16.22
C VAL A 90 -16.10 -5.20 17.64
N GLU A 91 -16.72 -6.24 18.19
CA GLU A 91 -17.11 -6.29 19.61
C GLU A 91 -15.89 -6.39 20.52
N ASN A 92 -14.78 -6.96 20.02
CA ASN A 92 -13.51 -7.09 20.72
C ASN A 92 -12.47 -6.11 20.19
N ASP A 93 -11.41 -5.92 20.97
CA ASP A 93 -10.27 -5.12 20.54
C ASP A 93 -9.56 -5.78 19.35
N TYR A 94 -9.34 -5.00 18.28
CA TYR A 94 -8.78 -5.52 17.03
C TYR A 94 -7.82 -4.53 16.37
N THR A 95 -7.01 -5.04 15.44
CA THR A 95 -6.02 -4.29 14.68
C THR A 95 -6.27 -4.44 13.19
N VAL A 96 -6.10 -3.37 12.42
CA VAL A 96 -6.21 -3.42 10.96
C VAL A 96 -4.86 -3.09 10.33
N VAL A 97 -4.47 -3.89 9.33
CA VAL A 97 -3.31 -3.64 8.48
C VAL A 97 -3.80 -3.37 7.07
N TYR A 98 -3.59 -2.16 6.59
CA TYR A 98 -3.96 -1.71 5.25
C TYR A 98 -2.71 -1.67 4.37
N PHE A 99 -2.59 -2.64 3.46
CA PHE A 99 -1.57 -2.67 2.42
C PHE A 99 -1.99 -1.80 1.26
N HIS A 100 -1.41 -0.60 1.19
CA HIS A 100 -1.77 0.39 0.18
C HIS A 100 -1.19 0.08 -1.20
N TYR A 101 -0.11 -0.70 -1.26
CA TYR A 101 0.51 -1.08 -2.52
C TYR A 101 -0.48 -1.78 -3.47
N GLY A 102 -0.40 -1.44 -4.76
CA GLY A 102 -1.32 -1.93 -5.78
C GLY A 102 -2.56 -1.08 -6.00
N LEU A 103 -2.77 -0.02 -5.20
CA LEU A 103 -3.79 0.99 -5.50
C LEU A 103 -3.35 1.85 -6.71
N LYS A 104 -4.00 1.63 -7.86
CA LYS A 104 -3.84 2.36 -9.11
C LYS A 104 -4.97 3.39 -9.27
N SER A 105 -4.83 4.36 -10.18
CA SER A 105 -5.91 5.32 -10.46
C SER A 105 -7.23 4.64 -10.85
N LEU A 106 -7.15 3.47 -11.50
CA LEU A 106 -8.28 2.71 -12.00
C LEU A 106 -9.04 1.89 -10.94
N ASN A 107 -8.47 1.62 -9.76
CA ASN A 107 -9.12 0.85 -8.69
C ASN A 107 -9.39 1.70 -7.43
N LYS A 108 -9.10 2.99 -7.51
CA LYS A 108 -9.16 3.90 -6.38
C LYS A 108 -10.60 4.32 -6.10
N PRO A 109 -11.12 4.12 -4.87
CA PRO A 109 -12.44 4.61 -4.51
C PRO A 109 -12.49 6.15 -4.53
N SER A 110 -13.65 6.69 -4.87
CA SER A 110 -13.87 8.14 -4.86
C SER A 110 -13.82 8.73 -3.44
N LEU A 111 -13.50 10.02 -3.33
CA LEU A 111 -13.51 10.73 -2.05
C LEU A 111 -14.89 10.66 -1.38
N LYS A 112 -15.96 10.76 -2.18
CA LYS A 112 -17.33 10.63 -1.70
C LYS A 112 -17.58 9.25 -1.10
N TRP A 113 -17.12 8.18 -1.75
CA TRP A 113 -17.23 6.83 -1.21
C TRP A 113 -16.47 6.67 0.11
N LEU A 114 -15.25 7.21 0.23
CA LEU A 114 -14.46 7.16 1.46
C LEU A 114 -15.16 7.90 2.62
N GLN A 115 -15.78 9.05 2.34
CA GLN A 115 -16.59 9.77 3.34
C GLN A 115 -17.81 8.96 3.77
N THR A 116 -18.52 8.35 2.82
CA THR A 116 -19.65 7.48 3.11
C THR A 116 -19.21 6.29 3.95
N ALA A 117 -18.15 5.58 3.56
CA ALA A 117 -17.59 4.46 4.32
C ALA A 117 -17.24 4.85 5.76
N TYR A 118 -16.56 5.99 5.95
CA TYR A 118 -16.23 6.46 7.31
C TYR A 118 -17.47 6.79 8.17
N LYS A 119 -18.56 7.25 7.56
CA LYS A 119 -19.83 7.50 8.26
C LYS A 119 -20.58 6.21 8.58
N GLU A 120 -20.54 5.24 7.67
CA GLU A 120 -21.14 3.92 7.82
C GLU A 120 -20.52 3.10 8.96
N PHE A 121 -19.21 3.27 9.21
CA PHE A 121 -18.57 2.72 10.40
C PHE A 121 -18.89 3.56 11.64
N ASP A 122 -19.83 3.06 12.43
CA ASP A 122 -20.31 3.68 13.66
C ASP A 122 -19.26 3.67 14.82
N ARG A 123 -19.73 3.79 16.06
CA ARG A 123 -18.89 3.84 17.25
C ARG A 123 -18.14 2.54 17.52
N LYS A 124 -18.72 1.35 17.30
CA LYS A 124 -18.09 0.07 17.71
C LYS A 124 -16.81 -0.20 16.91
N TYR A 125 -16.84 0.02 15.59
CA TYR A 125 -15.67 -0.13 14.73
C TYR A 125 -14.53 0.80 15.15
N LYS A 126 -14.84 2.07 15.44
CA LYS A 126 -13.83 3.08 15.77
C LYS A 126 -13.28 2.95 17.19
N LYS A 127 -14.10 2.52 18.16
CA LYS A 127 -13.71 2.43 19.57
C LYS A 127 -12.74 1.28 19.78
N ASN A 128 -13.08 0.11 19.26
CA ASN A 128 -12.38 -1.14 19.55
C ASN A 128 -11.17 -1.40 18.63
N LEU A 129 -11.06 -0.66 17.51
CA LEU A 129 -9.83 -0.59 16.74
C LEU A 129 -8.70 -0.03 17.61
N LYS A 130 -7.58 -0.73 17.76
CA LYS A 130 -6.42 -0.25 18.54
C LYS A 130 -5.35 0.38 17.68
N ALA A 131 -5.08 -0.22 16.54
CA ALA A 131 -4.12 0.28 15.58
C ALA A 131 -4.63 0.08 14.15
N LEU A 132 -4.36 1.06 13.30
CA LEU A 132 -4.49 1.00 11.86
C LEU A 132 -3.11 1.23 11.25
N TYR A 133 -2.47 0.16 10.79
CA TYR A 133 -1.18 0.23 10.12
C TYR A 133 -1.38 0.42 8.62
N VAL A 134 -0.96 1.57 8.09
CA VAL A 134 -0.98 1.85 6.66
C VAL A 134 0.41 1.55 6.11
N VAL A 135 0.53 0.44 5.40
CA VAL A 135 1.78 -0.09 4.85
C VAL A 135 1.98 0.39 3.42
N HIS A 136 3.19 0.87 3.13
CA HIS A 136 3.59 1.53 1.87
C HIS A 136 2.67 2.70 1.46
N PRO A 137 2.49 3.71 2.33
CA PRO A 137 1.65 4.85 2.02
C PRO A 137 2.23 5.66 0.85
N THR A 138 1.36 6.08 -0.08
CA THR A 138 1.70 7.10 -1.08
C THR A 138 1.55 8.52 -0.53
N ASN A 139 2.09 9.52 -1.24
CA ASN A 139 1.82 10.92 -0.92
C ASN A 139 0.32 11.23 -1.01
N PHE A 140 -0.41 10.55 -1.91
CA PHE A 140 -1.85 10.71 -2.05
C PHE A 140 -2.60 10.35 -0.76
N ILE A 141 -2.31 9.20 -0.12
CA ILE A 141 -3.04 8.81 1.11
C ILE A 141 -2.74 9.78 2.27
N LYS A 142 -1.54 10.37 2.32
CA LYS A 142 -1.19 11.40 3.31
C LYS A 142 -1.98 12.69 3.09
N ILE A 143 -2.11 13.14 1.84
CA ILE A 143 -2.92 14.31 1.48
C ILE A 143 -4.39 14.05 1.78
N LEU A 144 -4.88 12.86 1.40
CA LEU A 144 -6.24 12.41 1.69
C LEU A 144 -6.53 12.48 3.19
N TRP A 145 -5.62 11.97 4.02
CA TRP A 145 -5.76 12.05 5.46
C TRP A 145 -5.87 13.48 5.99
N ASN A 146 -5.09 14.41 5.45
CA ASN A 146 -5.17 15.83 5.81
C ASN A 146 -6.53 16.45 5.44
N ILE A 147 -7.11 16.05 4.31
CA ILE A 147 -8.46 16.50 3.89
C ILE A 147 -9.54 15.93 4.82
N PHE A 148 -9.38 14.70 5.29
CA PHE A 148 -10.34 14.04 6.18
C PHE A 148 -10.12 14.37 7.67
N LYS A 149 -9.02 15.02 8.04
CA LYS A 149 -8.71 15.46 9.41
C LYS A 149 -9.88 16.14 10.14
N PRO A 150 -10.70 17.03 9.55
CA PRO A 150 -11.88 17.60 10.24
C PRO A 150 -13.00 16.60 10.50
N LEU A 151 -13.12 15.53 9.70
CA LEU A 151 -14.12 14.47 9.90
C LEU A 151 -13.63 13.40 10.88
N ILE A 152 -12.31 13.25 11.02
CA ILE A 152 -11.68 12.23 11.84
C ILE A 152 -11.50 12.72 13.27
N SER A 153 -11.98 11.93 14.24
CA SER A 153 -11.75 12.20 15.65
C SER A 153 -10.25 12.22 15.97
N HIS A 154 -9.80 13.16 16.81
CA HIS A 154 -8.42 13.18 17.32
C HIS A 154 -7.97 11.83 17.93
N LYS A 155 -8.90 11.13 18.60
CA LYS A 155 -8.64 9.80 19.17
C LYS A 155 -8.41 8.73 18.10
N PHE A 156 -9.12 8.81 16.98
CA PHE A 156 -8.92 7.90 15.84
C PHE A 156 -7.63 8.22 15.10
N GLY A 157 -7.32 9.51 14.95
CA GLY A 157 -6.06 9.98 14.36
C GLY A 157 -4.81 9.36 14.99
N LYS A 158 -4.80 9.23 16.33
CA LYS A 158 -3.70 8.60 17.09
C LYS A 158 -3.53 7.11 16.85
N LYS A 159 -4.52 6.43 16.26
CA LYS A 159 -4.48 4.99 15.97
C LYS A 159 -3.84 4.69 14.62
N VAL A 160 -3.67 5.70 13.76
CA VAL A 160 -3.16 5.52 12.41
C VAL A 160 -1.64 5.67 12.39
N THR A 161 -0.96 4.59 12.01
CA THR A 161 0.50 4.54 11.90
C THR A 161 0.88 4.27 10.46
N TYR A 162 1.73 5.13 9.89
CA TYR A 162 2.25 4.99 8.54
C TYR A 162 3.57 4.22 8.56
N LEU A 163 3.64 3.09 7.88
CA LEU A 163 4.83 2.24 7.80
C LEU A 163 5.32 2.20 6.35
N ASN A 164 6.56 2.62 6.12
CA ASN A 164 7.11 2.65 4.76
C ASN A 164 7.63 1.28 4.33
N TYR A 165 8.02 0.44 5.30
CA TYR A 165 8.59 -0.88 5.07
C TYR A 165 7.88 -1.97 5.87
N LEU A 166 7.96 -3.19 5.38
CA LEU A 166 7.47 -4.38 6.08
C LEU A 166 8.28 -4.71 7.33
N SER A 167 9.54 -4.27 7.41
CA SER A 167 10.36 -4.38 8.62
C SER A 167 9.73 -3.66 9.81
N ASP A 168 9.15 -2.49 9.57
CA ASP A 168 8.54 -1.67 10.63
C ASP A 168 7.28 -2.35 11.16
N LEU A 169 6.58 -3.11 10.30
CA LEU A 169 5.39 -3.89 10.70
C LEU A 169 5.77 -5.06 11.62
N ARG A 170 6.93 -5.70 11.38
CA ARG A 170 7.43 -6.82 12.18
C ARG A 170 7.70 -6.45 13.64
N GLU A 171 8.04 -5.18 13.92
CA GLU A 171 8.24 -4.70 15.29
C GLU A 171 6.94 -4.66 16.10
N HIS A 172 5.79 -4.57 15.42
CA HIS A 172 4.49 -4.37 16.04
C HIS A 172 3.61 -5.62 16.05
N LEU A 173 3.81 -6.52 15.08
CA LEU A 173 2.96 -7.69 14.84
C LEU A 173 3.79 -8.95 14.63
N LYS A 174 3.18 -10.11 14.90
CA LYS A 174 3.74 -11.43 14.60
C LYS A 174 3.78 -11.66 13.09
N TYR A 175 4.84 -11.17 12.45
CA TYR A 175 5.01 -11.18 10.99
C TYR A 175 4.73 -12.54 10.36
N ASP A 176 5.15 -13.63 11.02
CA ASP A 176 5.03 -15.00 10.49
C ASP A 176 3.58 -15.50 10.41
N GLN A 177 2.64 -14.85 11.10
CA GLN A 177 1.21 -15.18 11.06
C GLN A 177 0.44 -14.32 10.05
N LEU A 178 1.05 -13.24 9.53
CA LEU A 178 0.38 -12.35 8.61
C LEU A 178 0.39 -12.92 7.18
N ASN A 179 -0.80 -13.06 6.60
CA ASN A 179 -0.99 -13.38 5.18
C ASN A 179 -0.71 -12.15 4.30
N ILE A 180 0.58 -11.82 4.11
CA ILE A 180 1.02 -10.69 3.28
C ILE A 180 1.02 -11.12 1.81
N PRO A 181 0.36 -10.38 0.90
CA PRO A 181 0.41 -10.67 -0.53
C PRO A 181 1.85 -10.61 -1.07
N GLN A 182 2.23 -11.54 -1.95
CA GLN A 182 3.57 -11.63 -2.54
C GLN A 182 3.96 -10.36 -3.31
N GLU A 183 2.98 -9.69 -3.91
CA GLU A 183 3.16 -8.43 -4.61
C GLU A 183 3.66 -7.32 -3.67
N VAL A 184 3.17 -7.31 -2.43
CA VAL A 184 3.57 -6.34 -1.41
C VAL A 184 5.01 -6.62 -0.95
N ILE A 185 5.36 -7.90 -0.74
CA ILE A 185 6.72 -8.32 -0.37
C ILE A 185 7.71 -7.91 -1.46
N ARG A 186 7.43 -8.25 -2.72
CA ARG A 186 8.28 -7.88 -3.86
C ARG A 186 8.43 -6.36 -4.01
N HIS A 187 7.38 -5.60 -3.68
CA HIS A 187 7.46 -4.15 -3.68
C HIS A 187 8.38 -3.60 -2.59
N ASP A 188 8.27 -4.11 -1.37
CA ASP A 188 9.17 -3.76 -0.26
C ASP A 188 10.64 -4.01 -0.61
N GLU A 189 10.94 -5.18 -1.20
CA GLU A 189 12.28 -5.52 -1.66
C GLU A 189 12.83 -4.53 -2.69
N ASN A 190 12.00 -4.11 -3.65
CA ASN A 190 12.37 -3.12 -4.65
C ASN A 190 12.65 -1.75 -4.01
N LEU A 191 11.82 -1.31 -3.06
CA LEU A 191 12.04 -0.06 -2.31
C LEU A 191 13.38 -0.11 -1.55
N ARG A 192 13.68 -1.24 -0.92
CA ARG A 192 14.95 -1.46 -0.19
C ARG A 192 16.15 -1.55 -1.14
N GLY A 193 16.00 -2.15 -2.32
CA GLY A 193 17.02 -2.19 -3.35
C GLY A 193 17.40 -0.79 -3.85
N LYS A 194 16.40 0.08 -4.06
CA LYS A 194 16.61 1.48 -4.45
C LYS A 194 17.31 2.30 -3.37
N GLN A 195 17.06 2.00 -2.09
CA GLN A 195 17.77 2.59 -0.95
C GLN A 195 19.25 2.16 -0.92
N LYS A 196 19.53 0.86 -1.10
CA LYS A 196 20.90 0.33 -1.14
C LYS A 196 21.71 0.83 -2.34
N GLY A 197 21.08 1.09 -3.48
CA GLY A 197 21.71 1.70 -4.66
C GLY A 197 22.10 3.17 -4.49
N LYS A 198 21.59 3.85 -3.45
CA LYS A 198 21.98 5.21 -3.09
C LYS A 198 23.22 5.15 -2.17
N LEU A 199 24.37 4.78 -2.75
CA LEU A 199 25.65 4.94 -2.06
C LEU A 199 25.75 6.39 -1.56
N PRO A 200 26.28 6.64 -0.35
CA PRO A 200 26.63 8.00 0.05
C PRO A 200 27.54 8.59 -1.03
N PRO A 201 27.44 9.90 -1.36
CA PRO A 201 28.33 10.49 -2.32
C PRO A 201 29.75 10.17 -1.87
N VAL A 202 30.50 9.46 -2.73
CA VAL A 202 31.93 9.27 -2.53
C VAL A 202 32.48 10.68 -2.40
N VAL A 203 32.85 11.06 -1.18
CA VAL A 203 33.56 12.31 -0.93
C VAL A 203 34.86 12.13 -1.69
N LYS A 204 34.93 12.70 -2.90
CA LYS A 204 36.18 12.80 -3.64
C LYS A 204 37.10 13.63 -2.76
N VAL A 205 37.97 12.97 -2.00
CA VAL A 205 39.03 13.65 -1.26
C VAL A 205 39.81 14.44 -2.32
N PRO A 206 39.87 15.77 -2.23
CA PRO A 206 40.68 16.55 -3.16
C PRO A 206 42.12 16.02 -3.11
N PRO A 207 42.83 15.96 -4.24
CA PRO A 207 44.24 15.57 -4.22
C PRO A 207 44.99 16.44 -3.21
N PRO A 208 45.97 15.89 -2.46
CA PRO A 208 46.72 16.62 -1.46
C PRO A 208 47.31 17.87 -2.11
N ARG A 209 46.87 19.04 -1.62
CA ARG A 209 47.32 20.32 -2.13
C ARG A 209 48.77 20.51 -1.69
N PRO A 210 49.69 20.93 -2.58
CA PRO A 210 51.04 21.29 -2.14
C PRO A 210 50.96 22.39 -1.07
N PRO A 211 51.81 22.35 -0.04
CA PRO A 211 51.79 23.32 1.04
C PRO A 211 52.01 24.73 0.50
N LEU A 212 51.25 25.69 1.02
CA LEU A 212 51.42 27.09 0.63
C LEU A 212 52.79 27.61 1.11
N PRO A 213 53.38 28.60 0.43
CA PRO A 213 54.69 29.18 0.81
C PRO A 213 54.74 29.69 2.26
N THR A 214 53.60 30.01 2.86
CA THR A 214 53.44 30.53 4.21
C THR A 214 52.91 29.50 5.22
N GLN A 215 52.83 28.22 4.85
CA GLN A 215 52.23 27.19 5.70
C GLN A 215 53.22 26.73 6.79
N GLN A 216 53.00 27.20 8.02
CA GLN A 216 53.83 26.88 9.19
C GLN A 216 53.33 25.67 10.01
N PHE A 217 52.14 25.15 9.74
CA PHE A 217 51.53 24.02 10.47
C PHE A 217 51.26 22.83 9.54
N GLY A 218 51.58 21.62 10.00
CA GLY A 218 51.33 20.36 9.26
C GLY A 218 52.39 19.98 8.23
N VAL A 219 53.58 20.57 8.31
CA VAL A 219 54.74 20.22 7.47
C VAL A 219 55.60 19.20 8.21
N SER A 220 55.99 18.11 7.55
CA SER A 220 56.89 17.12 8.13
C SER A 220 58.26 17.74 8.39
N LEU A 221 58.77 17.61 9.62
CA LEU A 221 60.13 17.99 9.96
C LEU A 221 61.10 17.00 9.29
N GLN A 222 62.06 17.50 8.52
CA GLN A 222 63.22 16.74 8.04
C GLN A 222 64.39 16.87 9.02
#